data_AF-A0A6A5GD96-F1
#
_entry.id   AF-A0A6A5GD96-F1
#
_cell.length_a   1.000
_cell.length_b   1.000
_cell.length_c   1.000
_cell.angle_alpha   90.00
_cell.angle_beta   90.00
_cell.angle_gamma   90.00
#
_symmetry.space_group_name_H-M   'P 1'
#
loop_
_entity.id
_entity.type
_entity.pdbx_description
1 polymer ?
#
loop_
_entity_poly.entity_id
_entity_poly.type
_entity_poly.pdbx_seq_one_letter_code
_entity_poly.pdbx_strand_id
1 'polypeptide(L)'
;MNIFLHFVLVGWMLISSVNGASVASALPGINCSVADGYSALTCTLRLQDFGSKIRELVDNDGESDEFIKSCDAIDTCLNSLRNCKEYSENLTIRAGDMVKAYCDVVNYLSHDFSSCGSKLEANKSECYEKWEPFLDGSELKDKKKMEESCENFFGKDECLKNEIIENCSQDEWEQLRDHFIQLDENLMKQCNLKKMLEFKSSEYNV
;
A
#
# COMPACT_ATOMS: atom_id res chain seq x y z
N MET A 1 0.12 6.15 16.78
CA MET A 1 0.33 5.53 15.48
C MET A 1 -0.50 4.22 15.46
N ASN A 2 -1.80 4.38 15.73
CA ASN A 2 -2.87 3.39 15.85
C ASN A 2 -3.54 3.09 14.49
N ILE A 3 -3.36 3.96 13.48
CA ILE A 3 -3.85 3.72 12.11
C ILE A 3 -3.23 2.47 11.48
N PHE A 4 -1.99 2.16 11.87
CA PHE A 4 -1.32 0.98 11.35
C PHE A 4 -1.83 -0.30 12.00
N LEU A 5 -2.40 -0.28 13.22
CA LEU A 5 -2.93 -1.47 13.92
C LEU A 5 -4.05 -2.22 13.19
N HIS A 6 -4.62 -1.66 12.13
CA HIS A 6 -5.75 -2.24 11.41
C HIS A 6 -5.35 -2.98 10.11
N PHE A 7 -4.11 -2.84 9.64
CA PHE A 7 -3.60 -3.61 8.48
C PHE A 7 -3.31 -5.10 8.79
N VAL A 8 -3.51 -5.55 10.03
CA VAL A 8 -3.13 -6.88 10.58
C VAL A 8 -3.78 -8.05 9.84
N LEU A 9 -4.99 -7.89 9.30
CA LEU A 9 -5.74 -9.01 8.73
C LEU A 9 -5.34 -9.34 7.28
N VAL A 10 -4.59 -8.45 6.63
CA VAL A 10 -4.43 -8.39 5.17
C VAL A 10 -3.14 -9.07 4.67
N GLY A 11 -2.16 -9.30 5.54
CA GLY A 11 -0.85 -9.86 5.20
C GLY A 11 -0.79 -11.38 4.96
N TRP A 12 -1.92 -12.10 5.02
CA TRP A 12 -1.92 -13.57 5.09
C TRP A 12 -1.69 -14.32 3.77
N MET A 13 -1.58 -13.66 2.62
CA MET A 13 -1.49 -14.37 1.32
C MET A 13 -0.29 -14.01 0.43
N LEU A 14 0.79 -13.46 0.97
CA LEU A 14 2.03 -13.32 0.17
C LEU A 14 3.07 -14.44 0.40
N ILE A 15 2.86 -15.35 1.36
CA ILE A 15 3.92 -16.30 1.76
C ILE A 15 3.57 -17.78 1.52
N SER A 16 2.31 -18.17 1.30
CA SER A 16 1.94 -19.58 1.13
C SER A 16 1.76 -19.99 -0.34
N SER A 17 2.82 -19.87 -1.15
CA SER A 17 3.16 -20.82 -2.22
C SER A 17 4.32 -20.31 -3.09
N VAL A 18 5.45 -19.96 -2.47
CA VAL A 18 6.73 -20.13 -3.18
C VAL A 18 7.05 -21.62 -3.11
N ASN A 19 6.46 -22.39 -4.03
CA ASN A 19 7.09 -23.66 -4.41
C ASN A 19 8.49 -23.26 -4.84
N GLY A 20 9.50 -23.64 -4.04
CA GLY A 20 10.88 -23.22 -4.21
C GLY A 20 11.28 -23.29 -5.67
N ALA A 21 11.40 -22.12 -6.31
CA ALA A 21 11.99 -22.04 -7.63
C ALA A 21 13.45 -22.43 -7.42
N SER A 22 13.75 -23.69 -7.76
CA SER A 22 15.11 -24.22 -7.76
C SER A 22 16.01 -23.19 -8.43
N VAL A 23 17.16 -22.92 -7.83
CA VAL A 23 18.19 -22.02 -8.37
C VAL A 23 18.47 -22.50 -9.80
N ALA A 24 17.88 -21.82 -10.79
CA ALA A 24 17.87 -22.31 -12.15
C ALA A 24 19.28 -22.16 -12.72
N SER A 25 20.06 -23.22 -12.60
CA SER A 25 21.23 -23.44 -13.45
C SER A 25 20.74 -23.46 -14.89
N ALA A 26 21.04 -22.39 -15.65
CA ALA A 26 20.94 -22.27 -17.11
C ALA A 26 20.16 -23.40 -17.80
N LEU A 27 18.83 -23.42 -17.63
CA LEU A 27 17.96 -24.31 -18.37
C LEU A 27 17.87 -23.78 -19.81
N PRO A 28 17.91 -24.64 -20.83
CA PRO A 28 17.88 -24.20 -22.22
C PRO A 28 16.59 -23.42 -22.48
N GLY A 29 16.70 -22.12 -22.74
CA GLY A 29 15.56 -21.22 -23.01
C GLY A 29 15.44 -20.01 -22.08
N ILE A 30 16.14 -19.97 -20.95
CA ILE A 30 16.12 -18.84 -20.00
C ILE A 30 17.30 -17.90 -20.30
N ASN A 31 17.03 -16.64 -20.66
CA ASN A 31 18.04 -15.63 -21.01
C ASN A 31 18.69 -14.92 -19.80
N CYS A 32 18.67 -15.55 -18.61
CA CYS A 32 19.13 -14.92 -17.37
C CYS A 32 20.38 -15.62 -16.82
N SER A 33 21.23 -14.84 -16.15
CA SER A 33 22.49 -15.29 -15.56
C SER A 33 22.27 -15.93 -14.19
N VAL A 34 23.27 -16.67 -13.72
CA VAL A 34 23.30 -17.19 -12.33
C VAL A 34 23.23 -16.05 -11.30
N ALA A 35 23.82 -14.88 -11.60
CA ALA A 35 23.74 -13.70 -10.74
C ALA A 35 22.30 -13.16 -10.63
N ASP A 36 21.50 -13.26 -11.69
CA ASP A 36 20.09 -12.89 -11.66
C ASP A 36 19.30 -13.84 -10.75
N GLY A 37 19.64 -15.13 -10.75
CA GLY A 37 19.05 -16.11 -9.83
C GLY A 37 19.36 -15.82 -8.34
N TYR A 38 20.60 -15.45 -8.01
CA TYR A 38 20.96 -15.01 -6.65
C TYR A 38 20.27 -13.71 -6.26
N SER A 39 20.14 -12.77 -7.20
CA SER A 39 19.42 -11.52 -6.99
C SER A 39 17.94 -11.79 -6.73
N ALA A 40 17.32 -12.69 -7.49
CA ALA A 40 15.92 -13.08 -7.31
C ALA A 40 15.66 -13.65 -5.92
N LEU A 41 16.50 -14.59 -5.47
CA LEU A 41 16.42 -15.14 -4.10
C LEU A 41 16.58 -14.05 -3.04
N THR A 42 17.54 -13.15 -3.21
CA THR A 42 17.78 -12.03 -2.28
C THR A 42 16.57 -11.10 -2.22
N CYS A 43 15.94 -10.80 -3.36
CA CYS A 43 14.74 -9.97 -3.40
C CYS A 43 13.53 -10.66 -2.78
N THR A 44 13.40 -11.99 -2.91
CA THR A 44 12.38 -12.75 -2.18
C THR A 44 12.55 -12.61 -0.67
N LEU A 45 13.79 -12.72 -0.15
CA LEU A 45 14.05 -12.52 1.27
C LEU A 45 13.75 -11.09 1.71
N ARG A 46 14.09 -10.08 0.90
CA ARG A 46 13.74 -8.67 1.18
C ARG A 46 12.23 -8.42 1.14
N LEU A 47 11.48 -9.08 0.26
CA LEU A 47 10.01 -8.99 0.24
C LEU A 47 9.41 -9.59 1.51
N GLN A 48 9.97 -10.70 2.00
CA GLN A 48 9.55 -11.31 3.26
C GLN A 48 9.88 -10.41 4.46
N ASP A 49 11.07 -9.81 4.49
CA ASP A 49 11.46 -8.83 5.50
C ASP A 49 10.54 -7.60 5.48
N PHE A 50 10.31 -7.03 4.29
CA PHE A 50 9.36 -5.93 4.09
C PHE A 50 7.96 -6.29 4.61
N GLY A 51 7.44 -7.46 4.27
CA GLY A 51 6.16 -7.94 4.80
C GLY A 51 6.15 -8.17 6.31
N SER A 52 7.29 -8.53 6.91
CA SER A 52 7.43 -8.57 8.38
C SER A 52 7.39 -7.18 8.99
N LYS A 53 8.10 -6.22 8.40
CA LYS A 53 8.14 -4.83 8.86
C LYS A 53 6.81 -4.11 8.70
N ILE A 54 6.02 -4.43 7.67
CA ILE A 54 4.61 -4.02 7.61
C ILE A 54 3.90 -4.51 8.86
N ARG A 55 3.98 -5.80 9.20
CA ARG A 55 3.30 -6.34 10.39
C ARG A 55 3.81 -5.70 11.69
N GLU A 56 5.09 -5.41 11.82
CA GLU A 56 5.63 -4.76 13.02
C GLU A 56 5.18 -3.30 13.17
N LEU A 57 5.17 -2.53 12.07
CA LEU A 57 4.63 -1.17 12.01
C LEU A 57 3.18 -1.15 12.50
N VAL A 58 2.45 -2.19 12.11
CA VAL A 58 1.03 -2.39 12.35
C VAL A 58 0.79 -2.84 13.80
N ASP A 59 1.38 -3.94 14.24
CA ASP A 59 1.07 -4.59 15.53
C ASP A 59 1.61 -3.87 16.76
N ASN A 60 2.70 -3.12 16.63
CA ASN A 60 3.50 -2.67 17.79
C ASN A 60 3.79 -1.16 17.82
N ASP A 61 3.08 -0.34 17.04
CA ASP A 61 3.45 1.08 16.88
C ASP A 61 4.93 1.17 16.42
N GLY A 62 5.31 0.30 15.47
CA GLY A 62 6.71 0.17 15.02
C GLY A 62 7.24 1.50 14.45
N GLU A 63 8.56 1.69 14.50
CA GLU A 63 9.17 2.93 14.00
C GLU A 63 8.98 3.05 12.48
N SER A 64 8.12 3.97 12.04
CA SER A 64 7.88 4.27 10.63
C SER A 64 9.18 4.54 9.86
N ASP A 65 10.16 5.17 10.49
CA ASP A 65 11.51 5.38 9.95
C ASP A 65 12.25 4.09 9.61
N GLU A 66 12.09 3.03 10.40
CA GLU A 66 12.71 1.73 10.12
C GLU A 66 12.01 1.03 8.95
N PHE A 67 10.68 1.13 8.88
CA PHE A 67 9.92 0.65 7.73
C PHE A 67 10.32 1.40 6.45
N ILE A 68 10.38 2.74 6.48
CA ILE A 68 10.76 3.57 5.34
C ILE A 68 12.15 3.22 4.83
N LYS A 69 13.12 2.90 5.71
CA LYS A 69 14.45 2.40 5.27
C LYS A 69 14.36 1.08 4.50
N SER A 70 13.40 0.22 4.83
CA SER A 70 13.21 -1.05 4.12
C SER A 70 12.70 -0.84 2.69
N CYS A 71 11.97 0.25 2.43
CA CYS A 71 11.44 0.61 1.11
C CYS A 71 12.53 0.74 0.04
N ASP A 72 13.59 1.49 0.32
CA ASP A 72 14.70 1.67 -0.62
C ASP A 72 15.40 0.34 -0.92
N ALA A 73 15.55 -0.49 0.12
CA ALA A 73 16.20 -1.78 0.00
C ALA A 73 15.42 -2.73 -0.90
N ILE A 74 14.08 -2.78 -0.78
CA ILE A 74 13.27 -3.65 -1.63
C ILE A 74 13.11 -3.09 -3.04
N ASP A 75 12.90 -1.78 -3.22
CA ASP A 75 12.75 -1.16 -4.55
C ASP A 75 14.04 -1.34 -5.38
N THR A 76 15.20 -1.08 -4.78
CA THR A 76 16.51 -1.34 -5.42
C THR A 76 16.62 -2.80 -5.88
N CYS A 77 16.15 -3.73 -5.05
CA CYS A 77 16.22 -5.15 -5.37
C CYS A 77 15.30 -5.50 -6.55
N LEU A 78 14.03 -5.11 -6.50
CA LEU A 78 13.07 -5.38 -7.58
C LEU A 78 13.49 -4.73 -8.90
N ASN A 79 14.05 -3.52 -8.85
CA ASN A 79 14.57 -2.86 -10.04
C ASN A 79 15.76 -3.60 -10.66
N SER A 80 16.61 -4.25 -9.85
CA SER A 80 17.74 -5.06 -10.37
C SER A 80 17.29 -6.25 -11.21
N LEU A 81 16.09 -6.79 -10.96
CA LEU A 81 15.53 -7.95 -11.67
C LEU A 81 14.87 -7.61 -13.02
N ARG A 82 14.62 -6.32 -13.31
CA ARG A 82 13.85 -5.88 -14.49
C ARG A 82 14.47 -6.27 -15.82
N ASN A 83 15.77 -6.52 -15.85
CA ASN A 83 16.49 -6.89 -17.08
C ASN A 83 16.33 -8.39 -17.43
N CYS A 84 15.84 -9.21 -16.49
CA CYS A 84 15.55 -10.63 -16.73
C CYS A 84 14.04 -10.83 -16.90
N LYS A 85 13.61 -11.13 -18.14
CA LYS A 85 12.19 -11.28 -18.47
C LYS A 85 11.49 -12.36 -17.63
N GLU A 86 12.18 -13.48 -17.40
CA GLU A 86 11.72 -14.61 -16.58
C GLU A 86 11.33 -14.21 -15.15
N TYR A 87 12.04 -13.22 -14.58
CA TYR A 87 11.76 -12.69 -13.25
C TYR A 87 10.96 -11.38 -13.29
N SER A 88 10.68 -10.82 -14.47
CA SER A 88 9.97 -9.55 -14.61
C SER A 88 8.47 -9.71 -14.87
N GLU A 89 8.01 -10.90 -15.28
CA GLU A 89 6.62 -11.09 -15.68
C GLU A 89 5.66 -10.94 -14.50
N ASN A 90 4.80 -9.92 -14.60
CA ASN A 90 3.60 -9.56 -13.84
C ASN A 90 3.63 -9.57 -12.30
N LEU A 91 4.21 -10.59 -11.66
CA LEU A 91 4.30 -10.69 -10.21
C LEU A 91 5.28 -9.66 -9.62
N THR A 92 6.41 -9.42 -10.27
CA THR A 92 7.48 -8.51 -9.79
C THR A 92 7.13 -7.05 -10.01
N ILE A 93 6.42 -6.73 -11.12
CA ILE A 93 5.87 -5.39 -11.38
C ILE A 93 4.77 -5.10 -10.36
N ARG A 94 3.81 -6.02 -10.17
CA ARG A 94 2.73 -5.84 -9.19
C ARG A 94 3.24 -5.78 -7.76
N ALA A 95 4.21 -6.63 -7.38
CA ALA A 95 4.85 -6.57 -6.08
C ALA A 95 5.61 -5.26 -5.90
N GLY A 96 6.29 -4.76 -6.94
CA GLY A 96 6.96 -3.46 -6.93
C GLY A 96 6.00 -2.28 -6.77
N ASP A 97 4.88 -2.29 -7.48
CA ASP A 97 3.86 -1.23 -7.37
C ASP A 97 3.19 -1.26 -5.99
N MET A 98 2.94 -2.44 -5.42
CA MET A 98 2.44 -2.55 -4.03
C MET A 98 3.46 -2.06 -3.02
N VAL A 99 4.73 -2.46 -3.14
CA VAL A 99 5.82 -1.97 -2.29
C VAL A 99 5.87 -0.45 -2.34
N LYS A 100 5.88 0.14 -3.53
CA LYS A 100 5.88 1.59 -3.70
C LYS A 100 4.67 2.25 -3.05
N ALA A 101 3.48 1.67 -3.22
CA ALA A 101 2.27 2.23 -2.64
C ALA A 101 2.28 2.22 -1.11
N TYR A 102 2.71 1.12 -0.49
CA TYR A 102 2.87 1.06 0.97
C TYR A 102 3.91 2.06 1.47
N CYS A 103 5.05 2.15 0.79
CA CYS A 103 6.12 3.07 1.14
C CYS A 103 5.70 4.54 1.04
N ASP A 104 5.01 4.89 -0.03
CA ASP A 104 4.51 6.24 -0.29
C ASP A 104 3.51 6.67 0.79
N VAL A 105 2.54 5.80 1.14
CA VAL A 105 1.55 6.10 2.17
C VAL A 105 2.16 6.18 3.57
N VAL A 106 3.01 5.23 3.96
CA VAL A 106 3.64 5.30 5.29
C VAL A 106 4.50 6.56 5.41
N ASN A 107 5.26 6.91 4.36
CA ASN A 107 6.04 8.14 4.35
C ASN A 107 5.17 9.39 4.45
N TYR A 108 4.09 9.48 3.67
CA TYR A 108 3.17 10.61 3.71
C TYR A 108 2.49 10.76 5.07
N LEU A 109 1.93 9.66 5.61
CA LEU A 109 1.24 9.67 6.90
C LEU A 109 2.18 9.98 8.07
N SER A 110 3.43 9.51 8.00
CA SER A 110 4.42 9.69 9.07
C SER A 110 5.15 11.03 9.01
N HIS A 111 5.17 11.69 7.85
CA HIS A 111 5.87 12.96 7.67
C HIS A 111 4.89 14.10 7.33
N ASP A 112 4.40 14.14 6.11
CA ASP A 112 3.64 15.27 5.57
C ASP A 112 2.31 15.47 6.31
N PHE A 113 1.60 14.38 6.64
CA PHE A 113 0.32 14.41 7.34
C PHE A 113 0.44 14.21 8.86
N SER A 114 1.66 14.04 9.39
CA SER A 114 1.91 13.64 10.78
C SER A 114 1.28 14.56 11.83
N SER A 115 1.29 15.87 11.56
CA SER A 115 0.70 16.90 12.43
C SER A 115 -0.81 16.74 12.55
N CYS A 116 -1.51 16.53 11.43
CA CYS A 116 -2.94 16.30 11.44
C CYS A 116 -3.29 14.91 11.98
N GLY A 117 -2.58 13.86 11.52
CA GLY A 117 -2.76 12.49 11.99
C GLY A 117 -2.65 12.37 13.51
N SER A 118 -1.69 13.04 14.14
CA SER A 118 -1.55 13.06 15.61
C SER A 118 -2.77 13.62 16.34
N LYS A 119 -3.45 14.63 15.76
CA LYS A 119 -4.68 15.19 16.33
C LYS A 119 -5.85 14.22 16.19
N LEU A 120 -5.97 13.58 15.03
CA LEU A 120 -7.03 12.60 14.76
C LEU A 120 -6.87 11.37 15.66
N GLU A 121 -5.65 10.89 15.88
CA GLU A 121 -5.35 9.82 16.85
C GLU A 121 -5.71 10.20 18.28
N ALA A 122 -5.41 11.43 18.68
CA ALA A 122 -5.74 11.92 20.02
C ALA A 122 -7.25 11.96 20.27
N ASN A 123 -8.05 12.18 19.20
CA ASN A 123 -9.50 12.25 19.27
C ASN A 123 -10.18 10.88 19.42
N LYS A 124 -9.51 9.79 19.02
CA LYS A 124 -10.04 8.41 19.11
C LYS A 124 -11.44 8.27 18.51
N SER A 125 -11.66 8.91 17.36
CA SER A 125 -12.92 8.80 16.64
C SER A 125 -13.05 7.43 16.00
N GLU A 126 -14.27 6.91 15.96
CA GLU A 126 -14.54 5.62 15.32
C GLU A 126 -14.21 5.65 13.82
N CYS A 127 -14.37 6.80 13.15
CA CYS A 127 -14.06 6.94 11.74
C CYS A 127 -12.56 6.75 11.48
N TYR A 128 -11.71 7.49 12.19
CA TYR A 128 -10.27 7.44 12.00
C TYR A 128 -9.67 6.11 12.46
N GLU A 129 -10.15 5.55 13.58
CA GLU A 129 -9.69 4.24 14.05
C GLU A 129 -10.04 3.10 13.09
N LYS A 130 -11.15 3.18 12.37
CA LYS A 130 -11.58 2.14 11.41
C LYS A 130 -11.22 2.45 9.96
N TRP A 131 -10.45 3.50 9.71
CA TRP A 131 -10.13 3.89 8.35
C TRP A 131 -9.03 2.98 7.78
N GLU A 132 -9.42 2.15 6.82
CA GLU A 132 -8.55 1.19 6.15
C GLU A 132 -8.50 1.49 4.63
N PRO A 133 -7.52 2.27 4.15
CA PRO A 133 -7.47 2.71 2.75
C PRO A 133 -6.96 1.63 1.77
N PHE A 134 -6.65 0.42 2.24
CA PHE A 134 -6.10 -0.64 1.41
C PHE A 134 -6.89 -1.93 1.53
N LEU A 135 -7.29 -2.46 0.38
CA LEU A 135 -7.95 -3.75 0.27
C LEU A 135 -6.92 -4.89 0.28
N ASP A 136 -7.27 -5.99 0.94
CA ASP A 136 -6.49 -7.21 0.86
C ASP A 136 -6.66 -7.96 -0.46
N GLY A 137 -5.75 -8.90 -0.73
CA GLY A 137 -5.77 -9.68 -1.97
C GLY A 137 -7.00 -10.60 -2.14
N SER A 138 -7.76 -10.85 -1.07
CA SER A 138 -9.03 -11.59 -1.09
C SER A 138 -10.22 -10.67 -1.32
N GLU A 139 -10.21 -9.46 -0.75
CA GLU A 139 -11.19 -8.41 -0.96
C GLU A 139 -11.14 -7.87 -2.38
N LEU A 140 -9.93 -7.73 -2.94
CA LEU A 140 -9.74 -7.40 -4.35
C LEU A 140 -10.35 -8.44 -5.32
N LYS A 141 -10.60 -9.67 -4.87
CA LYS A 141 -11.27 -10.70 -5.67
C LYS A 141 -12.79 -10.67 -5.52
N ASP A 142 -13.29 -10.08 -4.44
CA ASP A 142 -14.71 -9.89 -4.20
C ASP A 142 -15.12 -8.53 -4.74
N LYS A 143 -15.69 -8.52 -5.96
CA LYS A 143 -16.10 -7.30 -6.64
C LYS A 143 -17.03 -6.43 -5.78
N LYS A 144 -17.93 -7.03 -4.99
CA LYS A 144 -18.87 -6.29 -4.17
C LYS A 144 -18.16 -5.58 -3.02
N LYS A 145 -17.29 -6.30 -2.30
CA LYS A 145 -16.48 -5.70 -1.22
C LYS A 145 -15.57 -4.61 -1.76
N MET A 146 -14.94 -4.84 -2.91
CA MET A 146 -14.10 -3.85 -3.57
C MET A 146 -14.90 -2.57 -3.89
N GLU A 147 -16.09 -2.68 -4.49
CA GLU A 147 -16.96 -1.53 -4.77
C GLU A 147 -17.37 -0.80 -3.48
N GLU A 148 -17.80 -1.54 -2.45
CA GLU A 148 -18.17 -0.97 -1.14
C GLU A 148 -17.01 -0.24 -0.46
N SER A 149 -15.81 -0.80 -0.47
CA SER A 149 -14.62 -0.18 0.12
C SER A 149 -14.16 1.05 -0.66
N CYS A 150 -14.25 1.02 -2.00
CA CYS A 150 -13.94 2.18 -2.83
C CYS A 150 -14.96 3.32 -2.61
N GLU A 151 -16.24 3.01 -2.45
CA GLU A 151 -17.29 4.00 -2.14
C GLU A 151 -17.07 4.65 -0.77
N ASN A 152 -16.56 3.89 0.18
CA ASN A 152 -16.29 4.33 1.55
C ASN A 152 -14.80 4.57 1.81
N PHE A 153 -14.02 4.85 0.76
CA PHE A 153 -12.55 4.97 0.86
C PHE A 153 -12.11 5.99 1.92
N PHE A 154 -12.79 7.12 2.02
CA PHE A 154 -12.55 8.16 3.03
C PHE A 154 -13.52 8.05 4.22
N GLY A 155 -13.88 6.82 4.57
CA GLY A 155 -14.88 6.52 5.58
C GLY A 155 -16.32 6.65 5.05
N LYS A 156 -17.23 5.99 5.77
CA LYS A 156 -18.66 6.06 5.50
C LYS A 156 -19.16 7.49 5.65
N ASP A 157 -20.05 7.92 4.74
CA ASP A 157 -20.64 9.27 4.74
C ASP A 157 -19.59 10.40 4.73
N GLU A 158 -18.41 10.14 4.15
CA GLU A 158 -17.25 11.05 4.14
C GLU A 158 -16.79 11.49 5.54
N CYS A 159 -16.95 10.63 6.56
CA CYS A 159 -16.61 10.99 7.94
C CYS A 159 -15.16 11.49 8.10
N LEU A 160 -14.21 10.93 7.35
CA LEU A 160 -12.80 11.30 7.49
C LEU A 160 -12.54 12.73 7.01
N LYS A 161 -13.20 13.14 5.92
CA LYS A 161 -13.15 14.52 5.42
C LYS A 161 -13.62 15.51 6.48
N ASN A 162 -14.77 15.24 7.09
CA ASN A 162 -15.33 16.12 8.11
C ASN A 162 -14.40 16.20 9.33
N GLU A 163 -13.90 15.06 9.81
CA GLU A 163 -12.98 15.03 10.95
C GLU A 163 -11.66 15.76 10.67
N ILE A 164 -11.10 15.64 9.47
CA ILE A 164 -9.89 16.38 9.08
C ILE A 164 -10.15 17.88 9.03
N ILE A 165 -11.25 18.32 8.42
CA ILE A 165 -11.57 19.75 8.33
C ILE A 165 -11.78 20.35 9.71
N GLU A 166 -12.48 19.64 10.61
CA GLU A 166 -12.78 20.11 11.96
C GLU A 166 -11.54 20.20 12.86
N ASN A 167 -10.60 19.26 12.73
CA ASN A 167 -9.44 19.15 13.64
C ASN A 167 -8.15 19.74 13.07
N CYS A 168 -8.08 19.85 11.76
CA CYS A 168 -6.90 20.30 11.03
C CYS A 168 -7.26 21.50 10.16
N SER A 169 -7.62 21.28 8.89
CA SER A 169 -8.02 22.33 7.96
C SER A 169 -8.61 21.73 6.67
N GLN A 170 -9.24 22.59 5.87
CA GLN A 170 -9.61 22.26 4.48
C GLN A 170 -8.38 21.86 3.65
N ASP A 171 -7.27 22.58 3.78
CA ASP A 171 -6.06 22.33 3.00
C ASP A 171 -5.43 20.95 3.31
N GLU A 172 -5.48 20.50 4.56
CA GLU A 172 -4.99 19.17 4.98
C GLU A 172 -5.86 18.05 4.40
N TRP A 173 -7.18 18.26 4.34
CA TRP A 173 -8.09 17.33 3.67
C TRP A 173 -7.79 17.25 2.17
N GLU A 174 -7.63 18.39 1.51
CA GLU A 174 -7.35 18.44 0.07
C GLU A 174 -6.01 17.76 -0.26
N GLN A 175 -4.98 17.98 0.55
CA GLN A 175 -3.69 17.31 0.38
C GLN A 175 -3.79 15.79 0.56
N LEU A 176 -4.46 15.30 1.62
CA LEU A 176 -4.67 13.87 1.83
C LEU A 176 -5.44 13.25 0.66
N ARG A 177 -6.55 13.88 0.26
CA ARG A 177 -7.39 13.43 -0.85
C ARG A 177 -6.58 13.34 -2.14
N ASP A 178 -5.86 14.40 -2.49
CA ASP A 178 -5.12 14.49 -3.74
C ASP A 178 -3.95 13.50 -3.76
N HIS A 179 -3.29 13.27 -2.62
CA HIS A 179 -2.26 12.25 -2.46
C HIS A 179 -2.81 10.85 -2.78
N PHE A 180 -3.94 10.45 -2.18
CA PHE A 180 -4.54 9.15 -2.45
C PHE A 180 -5.12 9.00 -3.86
N ILE A 181 -5.64 10.08 -4.46
CA ILE A 181 -6.04 10.08 -5.89
C ILE A 181 -4.83 9.78 -6.77
N GLN A 182 -3.71 10.48 -6.57
CA GLN A 182 -2.49 10.27 -7.36
C GLN A 182 -1.94 8.86 -7.16
N LEU A 183 -2.00 8.35 -5.93
CA LEU A 183 -1.57 7.00 -5.61
C LEU A 183 -2.42 5.93 -6.33
N ASP A 184 -3.75 6.10 -6.34
CA ASP A 184 -4.65 5.20 -7.05
C ASP A 184 -4.46 5.26 -8.57
N GLU A 185 -4.32 6.44 -9.17
CA GLU A 185 -4.11 6.57 -10.61
C GLU A 185 -2.77 5.95 -11.08
N ASN A 186 -1.71 6.11 -10.28
CA ASN A 186 -0.35 5.75 -10.69
C ASN A 186 0.05 4.33 -10.29
N LEU A 187 -0.32 3.88 -9.08
CA LEU A 187 0.18 2.64 -8.49
C LEU A 187 -0.92 1.63 -8.20
N MET A 188 -1.93 1.99 -7.40
CA MET A 188 -2.89 0.98 -6.88
C MET A 188 -3.90 0.53 -7.95
N LYS A 189 -4.48 1.49 -8.67
CA LYS A 189 -5.49 1.29 -9.74
C LYS A 189 -6.66 0.41 -9.29
N GLN A 190 -7.13 0.62 -8.06
CA GLN A 190 -8.18 -0.20 -7.43
C GLN A 190 -9.55 0.46 -7.58
N CYS A 191 -9.64 1.76 -7.32
CA CYS A 191 -10.93 2.42 -7.10
C CYS A 191 -11.32 3.44 -8.16
N ASN A 192 -10.35 4.00 -8.90
CA ASN A 192 -10.57 5.18 -9.74
C ASN A 192 -11.16 6.34 -8.91
N LEU A 193 -10.47 6.66 -7.82
CA LEU A 193 -10.95 7.59 -6.77
C LEU A 193 -11.36 8.95 -7.35
N LYS A 194 -10.61 9.46 -8.33
CA LYS A 194 -10.91 10.73 -9.00
C LYS A 194 -12.33 10.74 -9.57
N LYS A 195 -12.67 9.73 -10.38
CA LYS A 195 -13.98 9.64 -11.02
C LYS A 195 -15.10 9.49 -9.99
N MET A 196 -14.86 8.74 -8.92
CA MET A 196 -15.85 8.53 -7.86
C MET A 196 -16.16 9.83 -7.12
N LEU A 197 -15.14 10.63 -6.81
CA LEU A 197 -15.30 11.90 -6.12
C LEU A 197 -15.97 12.97 -7.00
N GLU A 198 -15.65 13.00 -8.30
CA GLU A 198 -16.34 13.85 -9.28
C GLU A 198 -17.84 13.52 -9.35
N PHE A 199 -18.20 12.22 -9.34
CA PHE A 199 -19.60 11.78 -9.35
C PHE A 199 -20.34 12.21 -8.08
N LYS A 200 -19.77 11.98 -6.89
CA LYS A 200 -20.37 12.41 -5.62
C LYS A 200 -20.59 13.92 -5.58
N SER A 201 -19.61 14.72 -6.02
CA SER A 201 -19.76 16.17 -6.11
C SER A 201 -20.91 16.60 -7.02
N SER A 202 -21.20 15.84 -8.07
CA SER A 202 -22.33 16.13 -8.96
C SER A 202 -23.71 15.82 -8.35
N GLU A 203 -23.82 14.81 -7.47
CA GLU A 203 -25.08 14.46 -6.79
C GLU A 203 -25.50 15.50 -5.73
N TYR A 204 -24.55 16.16 -5.08
CA TYR A 204 -24.84 17.21 -4.09
C TYR A 204 -25.14 18.59 -4.72
N ASN A 205 -24.97 18.74 -6.03
CA ASN A 205 -25.24 19.98 -6.77
C ASN A 205 -26.56 19.94 -7.57
N VAL A 206 -27.44 18.98 -7.28
CA VAL A 206 -28.81 18.83 -7.83
C VAL A 206 -29.83 19.04 -6.72
#